data_AF-A0A2H9L160-F1
#
_entry.id   AF-A0A2H9L160-F1
#
_cell.length_a   1.000
_cell.length_b   1.000
_cell.length_c   1.000
_cell.angle_alpha   90.00
_cell.angle_beta   90.00
_cell.angle_gamma   90.00
#
_symmetry.space_group_name_H-M   'P 1'
#
loop_
_entity.id
_entity.type
_entity.pdbx_description
1 polymer ?
#
loop_
_entity_poly.entity_id
_entity_poly.type
_entity_poly.pdbx_seq_one_letter_code
_entity_poly.pdbx_strand_id
1 'polypeptide(L)'
;MAAYKYSVKIGEKDAAAQSHDSDASYKDLGEICRALRGKKIPDARKTLEEAIAMKRAIPYVRHAKRCGARSELRGQKGRYPKKECRLVRSLLENAVANAKHKGLDEAKLAVTHAAAYKQNEFPRYRRTWAGSNTLGYGKQAVWGNYMTARVEIVVSEK
;
A
#
# COMPACT_ATOMS: atom_id res chain seq x y z
N MET A 1 18.10 -13.67 11.61
CA MET A 1 17.07 -12.90 10.87
C MET A 1 17.53 -11.44 10.81
N ALA A 2 17.52 -10.80 9.64
CA ALA A 2 17.84 -9.38 9.54
C ALA A 2 16.77 -8.57 10.29
N ALA A 3 17.18 -7.65 11.18
CA ALA A 3 16.25 -6.78 11.89
C ALA A 3 15.66 -5.75 10.90
N TYR A 4 14.37 -5.89 10.58
CA TYR A 4 13.68 -4.94 9.71
C TYR A 4 13.48 -3.62 10.46
N LYS A 5 14.12 -2.56 9.94
CA LYS A 5 14.05 -1.21 10.51
C LYS A 5 12.84 -0.46 9.93
N TYR A 6 12.10 0.19 10.82
CA TYR A 6 11.06 1.16 10.46
C TYR A 6 11.68 2.50 10.09
N SER A 7 11.04 3.26 9.20
CA SER A 7 11.55 4.60 8.86
C SER A 7 11.37 5.61 10.01
N VAL A 8 10.45 5.34 10.93
CA VAL A 8 10.14 6.18 12.09
C VAL A 8 10.60 5.50 13.37
N LYS A 9 11.00 6.29 14.36
CA LYS A 9 11.29 5.80 15.71
C LYS A 9 9.97 5.44 16.39
N ILE A 10 9.87 4.20 16.88
CA ILE A 10 8.69 3.70 17.57
C ILE A 10 8.86 4.00 19.06
N GLY A 11 7.96 4.80 19.63
CA GLY A 11 7.90 5.06 21.07
C GLY A 11 7.15 3.97 21.84
N GLU A 12 7.01 4.17 23.16
CA GLU A 12 6.30 3.25 24.04
C GLU A 12 4.79 3.21 23.75
N LYS A 13 4.20 4.36 23.41
CA LYS A 13 2.77 4.53 23.07
C LYS A 13 2.44 4.25 21.60
N ASP A 14 3.39 3.68 20.88
CA ASP A 14 3.26 3.37 19.46
C ASP A 14 3.22 1.86 19.25
N ALA A 15 2.38 1.42 18.33
CA ALA A 15 2.39 0.07 17.78
C ALA A 15 2.67 0.13 16.30
N ALA A 16 3.47 -0.82 15.80
CA ALA A 16 3.86 -0.85 14.40
C ALA A 16 3.62 -2.23 13.80
N ALA A 17 3.38 -2.25 12.50
CA ALA A 17 3.31 -3.46 11.69
C ALA A 17 3.96 -3.22 10.33
N GLN A 18 4.58 -4.26 9.80
CA GLN A 18 5.21 -4.26 8.48
C GLN A 18 4.78 -5.49 7.67
N SER A 19 4.59 -5.28 6.37
CA SER A 19 4.44 -6.36 5.38
C SER A 19 5.58 -6.26 4.38
N HIS A 20 6.23 -7.39 4.12
CA HIS A 20 7.36 -7.50 3.21
C HIS A 20 7.02 -8.37 2.01
N ASP A 21 7.75 -8.14 0.91
CA ASP A 21 7.70 -8.89 -0.35
C ASP A 21 6.27 -9.12 -0.86
N SER A 22 5.44 -8.11 -0.66
CA SER A 22 4.03 -8.18 -1.00
C SER A 22 3.84 -8.07 -2.50
N ASP A 23 3.08 -9.00 -3.08
CA ASP A 23 2.60 -8.93 -4.47
C ASP A 23 1.55 -7.82 -4.59
N ALA A 24 1.99 -6.57 -4.58
CA ALA A 24 1.12 -5.40 -4.63
C ALA A 24 1.87 -4.21 -5.23
N SER A 25 1.14 -3.35 -5.94
CA SER A 25 1.75 -2.16 -6.54
C SER A 25 2.14 -1.15 -5.45
N TYR A 26 3.43 -0.86 -5.33
CA TYR A 26 3.93 0.13 -4.36
C TYR A 26 3.35 1.53 -4.60
N LYS A 27 2.98 1.84 -5.85
CA LYS A 27 2.40 3.14 -6.24
C LYS A 27 0.99 3.29 -5.68
N ASP A 28 0.17 2.26 -5.86
CA ASP A 28 -1.20 2.24 -5.37
C ASP A 28 -1.23 2.19 -3.84
N LEU A 29 -0.35 1.37 -3.23
CA LEU A 29 -0.12 1.34 -1.79
C LEU A 29 0.31 2.71 -1.24
N GLY A 30 1.16 3.45 -1.96
CA GLY A 30 1.59 4.79 -1.55
C GLY A 30 0.43 5.79 -1.45
N GLU A 31 -0.51 5.75 -2.39
CA GLU A 31 -1.71 6.61 -2.35
C GLU A 31 -2.69 6.19 -1.25
N ILE A 32 -2.86 4.87 -1.02
CA ILE A 32 -3.64 4.34 0.10
C ILE A 32 -3.06 4.83 1.44
N CYS A 33 -1.76 4.61 1.67
CA CYS A 33 -1.09 5.02 2.89
C CYS A 33 -1.22 6.53 3.13
N ARG A 34 -1.16 7.34 2.06
CA ARG A 34 -1.40 8.78 2.14
C ARG A 34 -2.84 9.10 2.58
N ALA A 35 -3.83 8.39 2.06
CA ALA A 35 -5.24 8.58 2.39
C ALA A 35 -5.62 8.11 3.81
N LEU A 36 -4.81 7.25 4.43
CA LEU A 36 -5.03 6.75 5.79
C LEU A 36 -4.32 7.56 6.88
N ARG A 37 -3.22 8.22 6.53
CA ARG A 37 -2.42 8.99 7.48
C ARG A 37 -3.27 10.07 8.18
N GLY A 38 -3.22 10.10 9.50
CA GLY A 38 -3.95 11.04 10.34
C GLY A 38 -5.39 10.65 10.67
N LYS A 39 -5.90 9.53 10.14
CA LYS A 39 -7.25 9.04 10.46
C LYS A 39 -7.25 8.21 11.74
N LYS A 40 -8.39 8.21 12.43
CA LYS A 40 -8.68 7.25 13.50
C LYS A 40 -8.86 5.85 12.90
N ILE A 41 -8.61 4.81 13.69
CA ILE A 41 -8.78 3.41 13.26
C ILE A 41 -10.17 3.10 12.66
N PRO A 42 -11.31 3.50 13.26
CA PRO A 42 -12.63 3.24 12.66
C PRO A 42 -12.80 3.89 11.28
N ASP A 43 -12.35 5.12 11.10
CA ASP A 43 -12.44 5.82 9.81
C ASP A 43 -11.53 5.21 8.75
N ALA A 44 -10.35 4.74 9.17
CA ALA A 44 -9.40 4.02 8.32
C ALA A 44 -10.01 2.69 7.83
N ARG A 45 -10.60 1.89 8.74
CA ARG A 45 -11.32 0.65 8.39
C ARG A 45 -12.44 0.91 7.39
N LYS A 46 -13.31 1.88 7.69
CA LYS A 46 -14.41 2.28 6.81
C LYS A 46 -13.94 2.71 5.44
N THR A 47 -12.89 3.54 5.35
CA THR A 47 -12.32 3.97 4.08
C THR A 47 -11.84 2.78 3.23
N LEU A 48 -11.17 1.80 3.86
CA LEU A 48 -10.66 0.62 3.17
C LEU A 48 -11.79 -0.31 2.70
N GLU A 49 -12.82 -0.52 3.52
CA GLU A 49 -13.98 -1.35 3.17
C GLU A 49 -14.81 -0.73 2.05
N GLU A 50 -15.07 0.57 2.10
CA GLU A 50 -15.75 1.30 1.03
C GLU A 50 -14.96 1.26 -0.29
N ALA A 51 -13.63 1.33 -0.23
CA ALA A 51 -12.78 1.22 -1.41
C ALA A 51 -12.79 -0.20 -2.00
N ILE A 52 -12.81 -1.25 -1.17
CA ILE A 52 -12.94 -2.64 -1.61
C ILE A 52 -14.30 -2.87 -2.28
N ALA A 53 -15.36 -2.29 -1.71
CA ALA A 53 -16.72 -2.33 -2.24
C ALA A 53 -16.95 -1.39 -3.44
N MET A 54 -15.93 -0.64 -3.87
CA MET A 54 -16.01 0.37 -4.94
C MET A 54 -17.03 1.50 -4.69
N LYS A 55 -17.36 1.77 -3.42
CA LYS A 55 -18.27 2.86 -3.02
C LYS A 55 -17.56 4.19 -2.84
N ARG A 56 -16.25 4.15 -2.51
CA ARG A 56 -15.44 5.34 -2.28
C ARG A 56 -14.09 5.21 -2.97
N ALA A 57 -13.79 6.12 -3.88
CA ALA A 57 -12.50 6.16 -4.54
C ALA A 57 -11.38 6.62 -3.60
N ILE A 58 -10.17 6.07 -3.79
CA ILE A 58 -8.97 6.58 -3.14
C ILE A 58 -8.40 7.71 -4.00
N PRO A 59 -8.07 8.87 -3.41
CA PRO A 59 -7.47 9.98 -4.13
C PRO A 59 -6.04 9.65 -4.54
N TYR A 60 -5.70 9.89 -5.80
CA TYR A 60 -4.35 9.69 -6.34
C TYR A 60 -3.71 11.05 -6.56
N VAL A 61 -2.60 11.31 -5.88
CA VAL A 61 -1.88 12.59 -5.94
C VAL A 61 -0.58 12.45 -6.72
N ARG A 62 0.33 11.57 -6.29
CA ARG A 62 1.67 11.43 -6.91
C ARG A 62 1.61 10.57 -8.16
N HIS A 63 0.91 9.44 -8.09
CA HIS A 63 0.84 8.45 -9.16
C HIS A 63 -0.44 8.60 -10.02
N ALA A 64 -0.89 9.84 -10.24
CA ALA A 64 -2.16 10.16 -10.90
C ALA A 64 -2.10 10.22 -12.44
N LYS A 65 -0.98 9.80 -13.06
CA LYS A 65 -0.87 9.80 -14.54
C LYS A 65 -1.90 8.82 -15.12
N ARG A 66 -2.62 9.25 -16.16
CA ARG A 66 -3.69 8.46 -16.82
C ARG A 66 -4.74 7.92 -15.83
N CYS A 67 -5.05 8.70 -14.79
CA CYS A 67 -6.16 8.43 -13.87
C CYS A 67 -7.34 9.34 -14.23
N GLY A 68 -8.53 8.75 -14.34
CA GLY A 68 -9.77 9.50 -14.54
C GLY A 68 -10.17 10.30 -13.30
N ALA A 69 -10.81 11.44 -13.51
CA ALA A 69 -11.47 12.20 -12.46
C ALA A 69 -12.67 11.41 -11.91
N ARG A 70 -12.94 11.55 -10.62
CA ARG A 70 -14.09 10.91 -9.94
C ARG A 70 -14.97 11.98 -9.30
N SER A 71 -16.28 11.88 -9.51
CA SER A 71 -17.29 12.77 -8.93
C SER A 71 -17.28 12.73 -7.39
N GLU A 72 -17.15 11.53 -6.81
CA GLU A 72 -17.02 11.30 -5.36
C GLU A 72 -15.87 12.09 -4.71
N LEU A 73 -14.81 12.38 -5.48
CA LEU A 73 -13.65 13.15 -5.02
C LEU A 73 -13.69 14.60 -5.50
N ARG A 74 -14.88 15.13 -5.81
CA ARG A 74 -15.08 16.50 -6.31
C ARG A 74 -14.25 16.81 -7.57
N GLY A 75 -14.17 15.84 -8.48
CA GLY A 75 -13.41 15.97 -9.73
C GLY A 75 -11.91 15.68 -9.60
N GLN A 76 -11.42 15.31 -8.42
CA GLN A 76 -10.04 14.83 -8.28
C GLN A 76 -9.85 13.45 -8.89
N LYS A 77 -8.60 13.13 -9.24
CA LYS A 77 -8.23 11.82 -9.80
C LYS A 77 -8.23 10.75 -8.71
N GLY A 78 -8.79 9.59 -9.02
CA GLY A 78 -8.84 8.48 -8.08
C GLY A 78 -9.14 7.11 -8.71
N ARG A 79 -8.83 6.06 -7.95
CA ARG A 79 -9.03 4.64 -8.35
C ARG A 79 -9.51 3.81 -7.16
N TYR A 80 -9.83 2.54 -7.44
CA TYR A 80 -10.26 1.54 -6.45
C TYR A 80 -9.27 0.35 -6.42
N PRO A 81 -8.08 0.50 -5.83
CA PRO A 81 -7.07 -0.56 -5.73
C PRO A 81 -7.48 -1.66 -4.73
N LYS A 82 -8.30 -2.62 -5.17
CA LYS A 82 -8.91 -3.65 -4.30
C LYS A 82 -7.88 -4.56 -3.62
N LYS A 83 -6.87 -5.01 -4.37
CA LYS A 83 -5.85 -5.96 -3.89
C LYS A 83 -5.04 -5.33 -2.77
N GLU A 84 -4.58 -4.11 -3.01
CA GLU A 84 -3.78 -3.30 -2.11
C GLU A 84 -4.58 -2.91 -0.86
N CYS A 85 -5.85 -2.52 -1.00
CA CYS A 85 -6.71 -2.24 0.15
C CYS A 85 -6.90 -3.44 1.08
N ARG A 86 -7.05 -4.65 0.53
CA ARG A 86 -7.13 -5.88 1.35
C ARG A 86 -5.86 -6.11 2.15
N LEU A 87 -4.70 -5.95 1.51
CA LEU A 87 -3.41 -6.08 2.17
C LEU A 87 -3.24 -5.06 3.30
N VAL A 88 -3.55 -3.80 3.04
CA VAL A 88 -3.43 -2.72 4.03
C VAL A 88 -4.43 -2.91 5.18
N ARG A 89 -5.63 -3.43 4.91
CA ARG A 89 -6.61 -3.78 5.96
C ARG A 89 -6.04 -4.82 6.91
N SER A 90 -5.51 -5.93 6.40
CA SER A 90 -4.91 -6.97 7.23
C SER A 90 -3.72 -6.44 8.03
N LEU A 91 -2.90 -5.56 7.42
CA LEU A 91 -1.78 -4.93 8.12
C LEU A 91 -2.25 -3.98 9.24
N LEU A 92 -3.34 -3.26 9.03
CA LEU A 92 -3.93 -2.36 10.04
C LEU A 92 -4.50 -3.17 11.21
N GLU A 93 -5.17 -4.30 10.95
CA GLU A 93 -5.67 -5.22 11.98
C GLU A 93 -4.52 -5.78 12.84
N ASN A 94 -3.41 -6.16 12.20
CA ASN A 94 -2.19 -6.59 12.90
C ASN A 94 -1.60 -5.46 13.77
N ALA A 95 -1.56 -4.23 13.27
CA ALA A 95 -1.05 -3.09 14.03
C ALA A 95 -1.93 -2.79 15.26
N VAL A 96 -3.25 -2.93 15.15
CA VAL A 96 -4.19 -2.82 16.27
C VAL A 96 -4.02 -3.96 17.27
N ALA A 97 -3.81 -5.20 16.80
CA ALA A 97 -3.52 -6.32 17.68
C ALA A 97 -2.23 -6.11 18.48
N ASN A 98 -1.19 -5.58 17.85
CA ASN A 98 0.06 -5.20 18.50
C ASN A 98 -0.15 -4.08 19.53
N ALA A 99 -1.03 -3.11 19.24
CA ALA A 99 -1.37 -2.04 20.18
C ALA A 99 -2.10 -2.58 21.41
N LYS A 100 -3.07 -3.49 21.22
CA LYS A 100 -3.77 -4.17 22.31
C LYS A 100 -2.82 -4.98 23.18
N HIS A 101 -1.86 -5.68 22.57
CA HIS A 101 -0.85 -6.42 23.31
C HIS A 101 0.02 -5.51 24.19
N LYS A 102 0.27 -4.27 23.76
CA LYS A 102 0.95 -3.24 24.55
C LYS A 102 0.07 -2.56 25.60
N GLY A 103 -1.22 -2.89 25.68
CA GLY A 103 -2.18 -2.28 26.61
C GLY A 103 -2.69 -0.90 26.18
N LEU A 104 -2.56 -0.53 24.91
CA LEU A 104 -3.07 0.73 24.37
C LEU A 104 -4.59 0.64 24.09
N ASP A 105 -5.30 1.75 24.27
CA ASP A 105 -6.75 1.86 24.07
C ASP A 105 -7.11 2.02 22.58
N GLU A 106 -7.83 1.03 22.01
CA GLU A 106 -8.25 1.02 20.60
C GLU A 106 -9.05 2.28 20.20
N ALA A 107 -9.81 2.88 21.13
CA ALA A 107 -10.63 4.05 20.85
C ALA A 107 -9.80 5.33 20.58
N LYS A 108 -8.59 5.40 21.15
CA LYS A 108 -7.67 6.54 21.02
C LYS A 108 -6.61 6.35 19.96
N LEU A 109 -6.57 5.17 19.31
CA LEU A 109 -5.59 4.90 18.26
C LEU A 109 -5.89 5.69 16.97
N ALA A 110 -4.83 6.30 16.45
CA ALA A 110 -4.83 6.95 15.16
C ALA A 110 -3.60 6.52 14.35
N VAL A 111 -3.75 6.47 13.02
CA VAL A 111 -2.65 6.17 12.11
C VAL A 111 -1.72 7.38 12.05
N THR A 112 -0.59 7.32 12.73
CA THR A 112 0.40 8.41 12.76
C THR A 112 1.32 8.35 11.56
N HIS A 113 1.80 7.15 11.22
CA HIS A 113 2.65 6.94 10.06
C HIS A 113 2.15 5.79 9.21
N ALA A 114 2.19 5.98 7.90
CA ALA A 114 1.90 4.94 6.92
C ALA A 114 2.71 5.23 5.67
N ALA A 115 3.48 4.25 5.21
CA ALA A 115 4.33 4.39 4.04
C ALA A 115 4.43 3.07 3.26
N ALA A 116 4.64 3.20 1.96
CA ALA A 116 4.89 2.08 1.07
C ALA A 116 6.20 2.33 0.31
N TYR A 117 6.97 1.26 0.10
CA TYR A 117 8.27 1.27 -0.54
C TYR A 117 8.30 0.22 -1.63
N LYS A 118 9.04 0.53 -2.70
CA LYS A 118 9.48 -0.49 -3.66
C LYS A 118 10.48 -1.40 -2.94
N GLN A 119 10.30 -2.72 -3.06
CA GLN A 119 11.17 -3.71 -2.42
C GLN A 119 12.04 -4.41 -3.46
N ASN A 120 11.53 -5.46 -4.11
CA ASN A 120 12.27 -6.22 -5.11
C ASN A 120 11.71 -5.98 -6.52
N GLU A 121 12.54 -6.16 -7.53
CA GLU A 121 12.16 -6.10 -8.93
C GLU A 121 12.67 -7.34 -9.66
N PHE A 122 11.73 -8.11 -10.20
CA PHE A 122 11.99 -9.36 -10.88
C PHE A 122 11.63 -9.21 -12.37
N PRO A 123 12.57 -9.42 -13.30
CA PRO A 123 12.27 -9.36 -14.72
C PRO A 123 11.31 -10.48 -15.12
N ARG A 124 10.19 -10.16 -15.77
CA ARG A 124 9.33 -11.14 -16.44
C ARG A 124 9.76 -11.28 -17.88
N TYR A 125 10.49 -12.35 -18.16
CA TYR A 125 10.86 -12.72 -19.51
C TYR A 125 9.65 -13.18 -20.31
N ARG A 126 9.62 -12.85 -21.61
CA ARG A 126 8.66 -13.47 -22.52
C ARG A 126 8.89 -14.97 -22.55
N ARG A 127 7.78 -15.73 -22.55
CA ARG A 127 7.80 -17.20 -22.68
C ARG A 127 8.39 -17.64 -24.01
N THR A 128 8.04 -16.94 -25.08
CA THR A 128 8.52 -17.22 -26.43
C THR A 128 9.62 -16.26 -26.83
N TRP A 129 10.63 -16.80 -27.49
CA TRP A 129 11.65 -16.01 -28.14
C TRP A 129 10.99 -15.16 -29.23
N ALA A 130 11.22 -13.86 -29.22
CA ALA A 130 10.73 -12.99 -30.27
C ALA A 130 11.70 -13.10 -31.46
N GLY A 131 11.16 -13.40 -32.64
CA GLY A 131 11.96 -13.41 -33.87
C GLY A 131 12.54 -12.02 -34.15
N SER A 132 13.65 -11.98 -34.89
CA SER A 132 14.40 -10.75 -35.20
C SER A 132 13.52 -9.63 -35.75
N ASN A 133 12.49 -9.96 -36.53
CA ASN A 133 11.58 -8.99 -37.15
C ASN A 133 10.67 -8.24 -36.16
N THR A 134 10.46 -8.75 -34.95
CA THR A 134 9.51 -8.14 -33.98
C THR A 134 10.20 -7.23 -32.97
N LEU A 135 11.45 -7.52 -32.61
CA LEU A 135 12.16 -6.83 -31.50
C LEU A 135 13.62 -6.50 -31.81
N GLY A 136 14.12 -6.79 -33.03
CA GLY A 136 15.48 -6.51 -33.46
C GLY A 136 16.53 -7.39 -32.77
N TYR A 137 17.05 -8.37 -33.51
CA TYR A 137 17.99 -9.42 -33.07
C TYR A 137 17.43 -10.31 -31.95
N GLY A 138 17.55 -11.62 -32.15
CA GLY A 138 17.03 -12.66 -31.27
C GLY A 138 17.48 -12.53 -29.81
N LYS A 139 16.70 -11.80 -29.02
CA LYS A 139 16.92 -11.55 -27.60
C LYS A 139 15.72 -12.09 -26.84
N GLN A 140 15.98 -12.68 -25.67
CA GLN A 140 14.90 -12.98 -24.73
C GLN A 140 14.39 -11.67 -24.13
N ALA A 141 13.34 -11.10 -24.75
CA ALA A 141 12.82 -9.81 -24.34
C ALA A 141 12.08 -9.90 -23.00
N VAL A 142 12.38 -8.94 -22.10
CA VAL A 142 11.61 -8.74 -20.87
C VAL A 142 10.29 -8.07 -21.23
N TRP A 143 9.16 -8.72 -20.91
CA TRP A 143 7.82 -8.16 -21.14
C TRP A 143 7.52 -7.01 -20.19
N GLY A 144 8.05 -7.09 -18.97
CA GLY A 144 8.01 -6.05 -17.96
C GLY A 144 8.58 -6.57 -16.65
N ASN A 145 8.71 -5.71 -15.67
CA ASN A 145 9.20 -6.12 -14.36
C ASN A 145 8.02 -6.40 -13.42
N TYR A 146 8.09 -7.51 -12.70
CA TYR A 146 7.27 -7.77 -11.53
C TYR A 146 7.93 -7.06 -10.34
N MET A 147 7.16 -6.27 -9.59
CA MET A 147 7.69 -5.48 -8.49
C MET A 147 6.96 -5.88 -7.22
N THR A 148 7.70 -6.14 -6.16
CA THR A 148 7.12 -6.34 -4.83
C THR A 148 7.24 -5.06 -4.01
N ALA A 149 6.34 -4.93 -3.05
CA ALA A 149 6.27 -3.76 -2.18
C ALA A 149 6.47 -4.15 -0.72
N ARG A 150 7.05 -3.20 0.03
CA ARG A 150 7.04 -3.20 1.49
C ARG A 150 6.08 -2.13 1.97
N VAL A 151 5.25 -2.45 2.95
CA VAL A 151 4.35 -1.48 3.59
C VAL A 151 4.61 -1.46 5.08
N GLU A 152 4.60 -0.28 5.66
CA GLU A 152 4.67 -0.10 7.11
C GLU A 152 3.57 0.83 7.59
N ILE A 153 3.00 0.51 8.75
CA ILE A 153 1.99 1.29 9.44
C ILE A 153 2.41 1.41 10.90
N VAL A 154 2.31 2.63 11.43
CA VAL A 154 2.43 2.93 12.86
C VAL A 154 1.14 3.57 13.32
N VAL A 155 0.64 3.06 14.42
CA VAL A 155 -0.51 3.55 15.16
C VAL A 155 -0.02 4.06 16.50
N SER A 156 -0.54 5.22 16.90
CA SER A 156 -0.21 5.82 18.19
C SER A 156 -1.51 6.25 18.87
N GLU A 157 -1.50 6.27 20.20
CA GLU A 157 -2.55 6.94 20.95
C GLU A 157 -2.47 8.46 20.74
N LYS A 158 -3.62 9.07 20.48
CA LYS A 158 -3.78 10.52 20.40
C LYS A 158 -4.68 11.04 21.49
#